data_AF-A0A7X7HPG0-F1
#
_entry.id   AF-A0A7X7HPG0-F1
#
_cell.length_a   1.000
_cell.length_b   1.000
_cell.length_c   1.000
_cell.angle_alpha   90.00
_cell.angle_beta   90.00
_cell.angle_gamma   90.00
#
_symmetry.space_group_name_H-M   'P 1'
#
loop_
_entity.id
_entity.type
_entity.pdbx_description
1 polymer ?
#
loop_
_entity_poly.entity_id
_entity_poly.type
_entity_poly.pdbx_seq_one_letter_code
_entity_poly.pdbx_strand_id
1 'polypeptide(L)'
;MPFVKGQSGNPAGKRKGTKSRTTIQLQQALLRLLDEHIDELSVDLSGLSKKDRVNAVIALVRHLIPAAINPEALTEAQMQMIVEYLENKRNEQAQTEAKN
;
A
#
# COMPACT_ATOMS: atom_id res chain seq x y z
N MET A 1 -29.27 -24.94 12.66
CA MET A 1 -29.14 -25.22 11.21
C MET A 1 -27.67 -25.08 10.84
N PRO A 2 -27.05 -26.06 10.17
CA PRO A 2 -25.62 -26.02 9.83
C PRO A 2 -25.32 -24.97 8.75
N PHE A 3 -24.17 -24.31 8.87
CA PHE A 3 -23.71 -23.30 7.92
C PHE A 3 -23.37 -23.95 6.56
N VAL A 4 -24.07 -23.53 5.50
CA VAL A 4 -23.83 -24.00 4.12
C VAL A 4 -22.85 -23.06 3.43
N LYS A 5 -21.65 -23.56 3.12
CA LYS A 5 -20.60 -22.83 2.39
C LYS A 5 -21.16 -22.36 1.04
N GLY A 6 -21.24 -21.04 0.82
CA GLY A 6 -21.77 -20.44 -0.41
C GLY A 6 -23.20 -19.88 -0.32
N GLN A 7 -23.93 -20.11 0.78
CA GLN A 7 -25.31 -19.59 0.98
C GLN A 7 -25.42 -18.46 2.02
N SER A 8 -24.32 -18.07 2.66
CA SER A 8 -24.31 -17.01 3.66
C SER A 8 -23.83 -15.70 3.06
N GLY A 9 -24.70 -14.68 3.01
CA GLY A 9 -24.47 -13.21 3.00
C GLY A 9 -23.54 -12.58 1.93
N ASN A 10 -22.51 -13.31 1.51
CA ASN A 10 -21.57 -13.02 0.46
C ASN A 10 -21.01 -14.35 -0.11
N PRO A 11 -21.70 -14.96 -1.09
CA PRO A 11 -21.31 -16.22 -1.73
C PRO A 11 -19.91 -16.19 -2.36
N ALA A 12 -19.49 -15.02 -2.85
CA ALA A 12 -18.18 -14.81 -3.48
C ALA A 12 -17.04 -14.62 -2.46
N GLY A 13 -17.37 -14.50 -1.17
CA GLY A 13 -16.41 -14.17 -0.13
C GLY A 13 -15.78 -12.79 -0.33
N LYS A 14 -14.76 -12.48 0.46
CA LYS A 14 -14.01 -11.24 0.34
C LYS A 14 -13.24 -11.25 -0.97
N ARG A 15 -13.38 -10.20 -1.81
CA ARG A 15 -12.64 -10.08 -3.08
C ARG A 15 -11.15 -10.34 -2.85
N LYS A 16 -10.55 -11.17 -3.70
CA LYS A 16 -9.11 -11.48 -3.66
C LYS A 16 -8.32 -10.17 -3.68
N GLY A 17 -7.35 -10.04 -2.76
CA GLY A 17 -6.55 -8.80 -2.61
C GLY A 17 -7.15 -7.72 -1.71
N THR A 18 -8.39 -7.86 -1.22
CA THR A 18 -8.92 -6.90 -0.23
C THR A 18 -8.06 -6.96 1.04
N LYS A 19 -7.61 -5.81 1.58
CA LYS A 19 -6.85 -5.75 2.85
C LYS A 19 -7.69 -6.27 4.02
N SER A 20 -7.06 -6.82 5.07
CA SER A 20 -7.80 -7.25 6.28
C SER A 20 -8.43 -6.03 6.96
N ARG A 21 -9.60 -6.20 7.59
CA ARG A 21 -10.29 -5.13 8.33
C ARG A 21 -9.38 -4.56 9.43
N THR A 22 -8.64 -5.43 10.11
CA THR A 22 -7.64 -5.06 11.12
C THR A 22 -6.52 -4.20 10.53
N THR A 23 -6.04 -4.53 9.33
CA THR A 23 -5.00 -3.74 8.64
C THR A 23 -5.50 -2.34 8.29
N ILE A 24 -6.75 -2.22 7.84
CA ILE A 24 -7.37 -0.93 7.51
C ILE A 24 -7.53 -0.09 8.77
N GLN A 25 -8.03 -0.67 9.86
CA GLN A 25 -8.21 0.02 11.14
C GLN A 25 -6.88 0.50 11.73
N LEU A 26 -5.83 -0.34 11.67
CA LEU A 26 -4.49 0.05 12.11
C LEU A 26 -3.93 1.21 11.27
N GLN A 27 -4.09 1.16 9.94
CA GLN A 27 -3.67 2.25 9.06
C GLN A 27 -4.39 3.56 9.41
N GLN A 28 -5.69 3.52 9.66
CA GLN A 28 -6.46 4.70 10.05
C GLN A 28 -6.04 5.25 11.42
N ALA A 29 -5.80 4.37 12.39
CA ALA A 29 -5.33 4.78 13.72
C ALA A 29 -3.95 5.44 13.63
N LEU A 30 -3.04 4.88 12.82
CA LEU A 30 -1.71 5.44 12.60
C LEU A 30 -1.78 6.81 11.92
N LEU A 31 -2.62 6.96 10.88
CA LEU A 31 -2.79 8.24 10.20
C LEU A 31 -3.34 9.32 11.14
N ARG A 32 -4.34 8.99 11.96
CA ARG A 32 -4.88 9.93 12.96
C ARG A 32 -3.83 10.38 13.96
N LEU A 33 -3.03 9.45 14.46
CA LEU A 33 -1.94 9.76 15.37
C LEU A 33 -0.93 10.71 14.71
N LEU A 34 -0.58 10.46 13.45
CA LEU A 34 0.34 11.33 12.72
C LEU A 34 -0.25 12.72 12.49
N ASP A 35 -1.52 12.82 12.08
CA ASP A 35 -2.20 14.10 11.87
C ASP A 35 -2.29 14.91 13.17
N GLU A 36 -2.53 14.25 14.30
CA GLU A 36 -2.66 14.90 15.61
C GLU A 36 -1.32 15.45 16.14
N HIS A 37 -0.21 14.79 15.82
CA HIS A 37 1.12 15.12 16.35
C HIS A 37 2.08 15.71 15.30
N ILE A 38 1.60 16.05 14.10
CA ILE A 38 2.48 16.52 13.02
C ILE A 38 3.16 17.85 13.37
N ASP A 39 2.48 18.72 14.10
CA ASP A 39 3.01 20.03 14.52
C ASP A 39 4.11 19.88 15.57
N GLU A 40 3.97 18.90 16.47
CA GLU A 40 4.92 18.58 17.54
C GLU A 40 6.21 17.93 17.00
N LEU A 41 6.14 17.29 15.83
CA LEU A 41 7.27 16.60 15.20
C LEU A 41 8.48 17.51 14.99
N SER A 42 8.25 18.80 14.71
CA SER A 42 9.33 19.79 14.54
C SER A 42 10.12 20.01 15.85
N VAL A 43 9.41 20.04 16.98
CA VAL A 43 9.97 20.19 18.32
C VAL A 43 10.74 18.92 18.69
N ASP A 44 10.16 17.75 18.45
CA ASP A 44 10.80 16.47 18.74
C ASP A 44 12.10 16.29 17.95
N LEU A 45 12.08 16.61 16.65
CA LEU A 45 13.28 16.55 15.81
C LEU A 45 14.37 17.52 16.29
N SER A 46 13.98 18.68 16.82
CA SER A 46 14.92 19.66 17.38
C SER A 46 15.60 19.17 18.67
N GLY A 47 14.89 18.37 19.47
CA GLY A 47 15.41 17.77 20.70
C GLY A 47 16.40 16.63 20.48
N LEU A 48 16.47 16.08 19.26
CA LEU A 48 17.40 14.99 18.92
C LEU A 48 18.85 15.47 18.76
N SER A 49 19.79 14.54 18.96
CA SER A 49 21.20 14.74 18.60
C SER A 49 21.32 15.04 17.10
N LYS A 50 22.38 15.76 16.69
CA LYS A 50 22.60 16.11 15.27
C LYS A 50 22.57 14.87 14.36
N LYS A 51 23.18 13.77 14.81
CA LYS A 51 23.24 12.51 14.07
C LYS A 51 21.86 11.86 13.96
N ASP A 52 21.11 11.79 15.06
CA ASP A 52 19.81 11.12 15.10
C ASP A 52 18.76 11.90 14.32
N ARG A 53 18.79 13.24 14.39
CA ARG A 53 17.92 14.09 13.56
C ARG A 53 18.14 13.84 12.07
N VAL A 54 19.40 13.77 11.63
CA VAL A 54 19.72 13.47 10.21
C VAL A 54 19.20 12.09 9.82
N ASN A 55 19.40 11.08 10.66
CA ASN A 55 18.92 9.72 10.41
C ASN A 55 17.38 9.65 10.34
N ALA A 56 16.69 10.32 11.26
CA ALA A 56 15.23 10.39 11.28
C ALA A 56 14.69 11.04 10.00
N VAL A 57 15.27 12.16 9.56
CA VAL A 57 14.89 12.83 8.30
C VAL A 57 15.14 11.91 7.10
N ILE A 58 16.29 11.24 7.01
CA ILE A 58 16.58 10.29 5.92
C ILE A 58 15.53 9.16 5.90
N ALA A 59 15.14 8.64 7.07
CA ALA A 59 14.13 7.59 7.17
C ALA A 59 12.75 8.05 6.66
N LEU A 60 12.33 9.27 7.01
CA LEU A 60 11.08 9.86 6.53
C LEU A 60 11.10 10.07 5.01
N VAL A 61 12.19 10.63 4.48
CA VAL A 61 12.34 10.91 3.04
C VAL A 61 12.24 9.62 2.19
N ARG A 62 12.74 8.49 2.69
CA ARG A 62 12.62 7.18 2.00
C ARG A 62 11.18 6.72 1.79
N HIS A 63 10.24 7.22 2.58
CA HIS A 63 8.82 6.90 2.43
C HIS A 63 8.06 7.90 1.54
N LEU A 64 8.63 9.09 1.30
CA LEU A 64 8.06 10.10 0.41
C LEU A 64 8.48 9.90 -1.05
N ILE A 65 9.71 9.41 -1.26
CA ILE A 65 10.25 9.16 -2.59
C ILE A 65 9.88 7.73 -2.99
N PRO A 66 9.25 7.49 -4.16
CA PRO A 66 9.03 6.14 -4.64
C PRO A 66 10.37 5.42 -4.72
N ALA A 67 10.46 4.24 -4.10
CA ALA A 67 11.69 3.46 -4.14
C ALA A 67 12.10 3.21 -5.60
N ALA A 68 13.39 3.37 -5.89
CA ALA A 68 13.92 2.99 -7.19
C ALA A 68 13.57 1.51 -7.42
N ILE A 69 12.84 1.23 -8.49
CA ILE A 69 12.49 -0.14 -8.86
C ILE A 69 13.80 -0.81 -9.28
N ASN A 70 14.31 -1.70 -8.44
CA ASN A 70 15.39 -2.59 -8.84
C ASN A 70 14.76 -3.88 -9.41
N PRO A 71 14.79 -4.10 -10.74
CA PRO A 71 14.21 -5.28 -11.39
C PRO A 71 14.71 -6.60 -10.79
N GLU A 72 15.96 -6.63 -10.32
CA GLU A 72 16.59 -7.85 -9.78
C GLU A 72 16.22 -8.13 -8.31
N ALA A 73 15.70 -7.14 -7.59
CA ALA A 73 15.31 -7.27 -6.18
C ALA A 73 13.79 -7.50 -5.98
N LEU A 74 13.04 -7.65 -7.07
CA LEU A 74 11.62 -7.93 -7.02
C LEU A 74 11.36 -9.37 -6.58
N THR A 75 10.41 -9.55 -5.66
CA THR A 75 9.91 -10.87 -5.31
C THR A 75 9.09 -11.45 -6.47
N GLU A 76 9.03 -12.78 -6.56
CA GLU A 76 8.23 -13.47 -7.59
C GLU A 76 6.76 -13.01 -7.59
N ALA A 77 6.17 -12.83 -6.41
CA ALA A 77 4.81 -12.33 -6.27
C ALA A 77 4.62 -10.92 -6.86
N GLN A 78 5.60 -10.03 -6.68
CA GLN A 78 5.56 -8.69 -7.26
C GLN A 78 5.74 -8.73 -8.78
N MET A 79 6.59 -9.61 -9.30
CA MET A 79 6.74 -9.79 -10.75
C MET A 79 5.45 -10.29 -11.40
N GLN A 80 4.77 -11.26 -10.79
CA GLN A 80 3.48 -11.77 -11.28
C GLN A 80 2.42 -10.65 -11.33
N MET A 81 2.34 -9.81 -10.29
CA MET A 81 1.44 -8.66 -10.29
C MET A 81 1.74 -7.66 -11.41
N ILE A 82 3.02 -7.42 -11.71
CA ILE A 82 3.44 -6.53 -12.79
C ILE A 82 3.00 -7.10 -14.15
N VAL A 83 3.24 -8.39 -14.39
CA VAL A 83 2.83 -9.05 -15.64
C VAL A 83 1.32 -8.97 -15.83
N GLU A 84 0.54 -9.31 -14.81
CA GLU A 84 -0.94 -9.24 -14.85
C GLU A 84 -1.42 -7.81 -15.15
N TYR A 85 -0.82 -6.81 -14.51
CA TYR A 85 -1.14 -5.41 -14.77
C TYR A 85 -0.85 -4.99 -16.23
N LEU A 86 0.30 -5.39 -16.77
CA LEU A 86 0.69 -5.06 -18.15
C LEU A 86 -0.21 -5.74 -19.19
N GLU A 87 -0.60 -6.99 -18.97
CA GLU A 87 -1.54 -7.71 -19.84
C GLU A 87 -2.92 -7.05 -19.85
N ASN A 88 -3.45 -6.71 -18.68
CA ASN A 88 -4.73 -6.01 -18.57
C ASN A 88 -4.69 -4.66 -19.28
N LYS A 89 -3.63 -3.88 -19.08
CA LYS A 89 -3.46 -2.58 -19.75
C LYS A 89 -3.38 -2.70 -21.27
N ARG A 90 -2.69 -3.74 -21.77
CA ARG A 90 -2.62 -4.03 -23.22
C ARG A 90 -3.99 -4.40 -23.78
N ASN A 91 -4.76 -5.21 -23.05
CA ASN A 91 -6.11 -5.62 -23.47
C ASN A 91 -7.09 -4.46 -23.46
N GLU A 92 -7.00 -3.55 -22.49
CA GLU A 92 -7.77 -2.31 -22.45
C GLU A 92 -7.47 -1.46 -23.68
N GLN A 93 -6.19 -1.25 -24.01
CA GLN A 93 -5.76 -0.48 -25.19
C GLN A 93 -6.34 -1.05 -26.48
N ALA A 94 -6.21 -2.36 -26.70
CA ALA A 94 -6.75 -3.05 -27.88
C ALA A 94 -8.29 -2.91 -27.99
N GLN A 95 -9.01 -2.88 -26.86
CA GLN A 95 -10.46 -2.67 -26.85
C GLN A 95 -10.85 -1.22 -27.16
N THR A 96 -10.04 -0.23 -26.75
CA THR A 96 -10.24 1.17 -27.14
C THR A 96 -10.00 1.39 -28.62
N GLU A 97 -8.97 0.76 -29.18
CA GLU A 97 -8.62 0.86 -30.61
C GLU A 97 -9.66 0.18 -31.51
N ALA A 98 -10.25 -0.94 -31.07
CA ALA A 98 -11.31 -1.62 -31.82
C ALA A 98 -12.68 -0.90 -31.77
N LYS A 99 -12.82 0.15 -30.96
CA LYS A 99 -14.07 0.93 -30.80
C LYS A 99 -14.04 2.28 -31.52
N ASN A 100 -12.89 2.69 -32.06
CA ASN A 100 -12.72 3.89 -32.90
C ASN A 100 -12.64 3.50 -34.38
#